data_AF-A0AAD0JLR7-F1
#
_entry.id   AF-A0AAD0JLR7-F1
#
_cell.length_a   1.000
_cell.length_b   1.000
_cell.length_c   1.000
_cell.angle_alpha   90.00
_cell.angle_beta   90.00
_cell.angle_gamma   90.00
#
_symmetry.space_group_name_H-M   'P 1'
#
loop_
_entity.id
_entity.type
_entity.pdbx_description
1 polymer ?
#
loop_
_entity_poly.entity_id
_entity_poly.type
_entity_poly.pdbx_seq_one_letter_code
_entity_poly.pdbx_strand_id
1 'polypeptide(L)'
;MTTPTAQQKRARSALEQLLGTEEGEDSVDLFVQHHLDEIEADYWNAQLGTATPAADAVLGLLQPREPWEDEGSVHVDFELPGDVSQYVLSVELDEDGEVLGVSMES
;
A
#
# COMPACT_ATOMS: atom_id res chain seq x y z
N MET A 1 -5.09 14.47 12.79
CA MET A 1 -5.45 13.73 11.57
C MET A 1 -5.22 14.65 10.40
N THR A 2 -4.09 14.48 9.70
CA THR A 2 -3.77 15.25 8.50
C THR A 2 -4.67 14.75 7.37
N THR A 3 -5.27 15.66 6.61
CA THR A 3 -6.10 15.26 5.46
C THR A 3 -5.20 14.68 4.38
N PRO A 4 -5.53 13.52 3.79
CA PRO A 4 -4.69 12.94 2.73
C PRO A 4 -4.61 13.87 1.52
N THR A 5 -3.40 14.00 0.95
CA THR A 5 -3.12 14.83 -0.21
C THR A 5 -3.79 14.27 -1.47
N ALA A 6 -3.85 15.06 -2.55
CA ALA A 6 -4.38 14.58 -3.83
C ALA A 6 -3.57 13.38 -4.37
N GLN A 7 -2.25 13.42 -4.20
CA GLN A 7 -1.33 12.35 -4.62
C GLN A 7 -1.60 11.07 -3.83
N GLN A 8 -1.75 11.17 -2.50
CA GLN A 8 -2.08 10.02 -1.66
C GLN A 8 -3.44 9.40 -2.01
N LYS A 9 -4.44 10.22 -2.36
CA LYS A 9 -5.74 9.73 -2.80
C LYS A 9 -5.66 8.98 -4.13
N ARG A 10 -4.95 9.54 -5.12
CA ARG A 10 -4.75 8.89 -6.42
C ARG A 10 -3.99 7.58 -6.27
N ALA A 11 -2.90 7.60 -5.52
CA ALA A 11 -2.09 6.42 -5.27
C ALA A 11 -2.91 5.32 -4.58
N ARG A 12 -3.73 5.66 -3.58
CA ARG A 12 -4.66 4.70 -2.96
C ARG A 12 -5.63 4.10 -3.97
N SER A 13 -6.27 4.92 -4.79
CA SER A 13 -7.17 4.43 -5.83
C SER A 13 -6.47 3.55 -6.86
N ALA A 14 -5.16 3.74 -7.10
CA ALA A 14 -4.37 2.87 -7.96
C ALA A 14 -4.20 1.48 -7.34
N LEU A 15 -3.78 1.42 -6.06
CA LEU A 15 -3.66 0.17 -5.31
C LEU A 15 -4.98 -0.61 -5.27
N GLU A 16 -6.10 0.09 -5.03
CA GLU A 16 -7.43 -0.51 -5.00
C GLU A 16 -7.86 -1.07 -6.38
N GLN A 17 -7.43 -0.46 -7.48
CA GLN A 17 -7.73 -0.94 -8.84
C GLN A 17 -6.88 -2.12 -9.26
N LEU A 18 -5.64 -2.22 -8.76
CA LEU A 18 -4.71 -3.30 -9.07
C LEU A 18 -4.98 -4.58 -8.26
N LEU A 19 -5.64 -4.46 -7.12
CA LEU A 19 -5.94 -5.60 -6.25
C LEU A 19 -6.72 -6.70 -7.00
N GLY A 20 -6.17 -7.92 -7.02
CA GLY A 20 -6.76 -9.09 -7.67
C GLY A 20 -6.70 -9.05 -9.21
N THR A 21 -5.84 -8.22 -9.79
CA THR A 21 -5.59 -8.15 -11.23
C THR A 21 -4.23 -8.76 -11.58
N GLU A 22 -4.05 -9.21 -12.83
CA GLU A 22 -2.76 -9.75 -13.29
C GLU A 22 -1.62 -8.72 -13.16
N GLU A 23 -1.92 -7.43 -13.37
CA GLU A 23 -0.97 -6.32 -13.22
C GLU A 23 -0.57 -6.06 -11.75
N GLY A 24 -1.44 -6.42 -10.80
CA GLY A 24 -1.20 -6.26 -9.36
C GLY A 24 -0.59 -7.49 -8.69
N GLU A 25 -0.46 -8.62 -9.39
CA GLU A 25 -0.08 -9.91 -8.81
C GLU A 25 1.31 -9.86 -8.15
N ASP A 26 2.29 -9.27 -8.84
CA ASP A 26 3.68 -9.14 -8.38
C ASP A 26 3.92 -7.96 -7.43
N SER A 27 2.89 -7.17 -7.11
CA SER A 27 3.00 -5.98 -6.25
C SER A 27 1.98 -6.00 -5.11
N VAL A 28 0.75 -5.59 -5.39
CA VAL A 28 -0.32 -5.42 -4.40
C VAL A 28 -0.72 -6.77 -3.79
N ASP A 29 -0.99 -7.78 -4.61
CA ASP A 29 -1.42 -9.09 -4.13
C ASP A 29 -0.27 -9.82 -3.42
N LEU A 30 0.95 -9.74 -3.98
CA LEU A 30 2.16 -10.25 -3.34
C LEU A 30 2.37 -9.63 -1.96
N PHE A 31 2.27 -8.30 -1.84
CA PHE A 31 2.40 -7.61 -0.57
C PHE A 31 1.39 -8.14 0.45
N VAL A 32 0.10 -8.22 0.09
CA VAL A 32 -0.94 -8.69 1.01
C VAL A 32 -0.68 -10.14 1.41
N GLN A 33 -0.40 -11.02 0.45
CA GLN A 33 -0.22 -12.44 0.71
C GLN A 33 1.03 -12.71 1.56
N HIS A 34 2.14 -12.02 1.27
CA HIS A 34 3.36 -12.10 2.07
C HIS A 34 3.11 -11.73 3.53
N HIS A 35 2.44 -10.59 3.79
CA HIS A 35 2.20 -10.14 5.16
C HIS A 35 1.18 -10.99 5.91
N LEU A 36 0.17 -11.55 5.23
CA LEU A 36 -0.77 -12.48 5.85
C LEU A 36 -0.09 -13.78 6.32
N ASP A 37 0.99 -14.21 5.67
CA ASP A 37 1.76 -15.41 6.06
C ASP A 37 2.79 -15.09 7.16
N GLU A 38 3.45 -13.93 7.09
CA GLU A 38 4.58 -13.58 7.96
C GLU A 38 4.17 -12.86 9.26
N ILE A 39 3.08 -12.08 9.26
CA ILE A 39 2.65 -11.32 10.45
C ILE A 39 1.72 -12.16 11.34
N GLU A 40 1.99 -12.15 12.64
CA GLU A 40 1.20 -12.88 13.63
C GLU A 40 -0.28 -12.48 13.64
N ALA A 41 -1.16 -13.47 13.82
CA ALA A 41 -2.61 -13.30 13.85
C ALA A 41 -3.12 -12.27 14.87
N ASP A 42 -2.39 -12.07 15.98
CA ASP A 42 -2.73 -11.08 17.01
C ASP A 42 -2.72 -9.65 16.46
N TYR A 43 -1.79 -9.33 15.56
CA TYR A 43 -1.74 -8.01 14.91
C TYR A 43 -3.00 -7.77 14.06
N TRP A 44 -3.37 -8.74 13.22
CA TRP A 44 -4.55 -8.64 12.37
C TRP A 44 -5.84 -8.56 13.18
N ASN A 45 -5.95 -9.33 14.26
CA ASN A 45 -7.10 -9.24 15.17
C ASN A 45 -7.18 -7.87 15.84
N ALA A 46 -6.05 -7.30 16.26
CA ALA A 46 -6.03 -5.99 16.89
C ALA A 46 -6.43 -4.86 15.93
N GLN A 47 -6.01 -4.94 14.66
CA GLN A 47 -6.26 -3.89 13.66
C GLN A 47 -7.61 -4.05 12.95
N LEU A 48 -7.99 -5.27 12.58
CA LEU A 48 -9.10 -5.58 11.67
C LEU A 48 -10.14 -6.55 12.27
N GLY A 49 -9.94 -7.01 13.51
CA GLY A 49 -10.90 -7.86 14.22
C GLY A 49 -10.96 -9.32 13.75
N THR A 50 -10.01 -9.75 12.91
CA THR A 50 -9.89 -11.13 12.43
C THR A 50 -8.43 -11.50 12.18
N ALA A 51 -8.09 -12.78 12.34
CA ALA A 51 -6.75 -13.30 12.07
C ALA A 51 -6.42 -13.36 10.56
N THR A 52 -7.45 -13.45 9.71
CA THR A 52 -7.31 -13.61 8.26
C THR A 52 -8.17 -12.56 7.55
N PRO A 53 -7.76 -11.28 7.58
CA PRO A 53 -8.50 -10.21 6.93
C PRO A 53 -8.51 -10.41 5.41
N ALA A 54 -9.55 -9.86 4.76
CA ALA A 54 -9.62 -9.81 3.31
C ALA A 54 -8.58 -8.81 2.77
N ALA A 55 -8.15 -8.99 1.51
CA ALA A 55 -7.11 -8.18 0.92
C ALA A 55 -7.48 -6.68 0.83
N ASP A 56 -8.75 -6.37 0.55
CA ASP A 56 -9.27 -4.99 0.55
C ASP A 56 -9.18 -4.34 1.93
N ALA A 57 -9.38 -5.12 3.00
CA ALA A 57 -9.26 -4.64 4.37
C ALA A 57 -7.80 -4.36 4.75
N VAL A 58 -6.85 -5.19 4.27
CA VAL A 58 -5.41 -4.95 4.43
C VAL A 58 -4.98 -3.67 3.71
N LEU A 59 -5.39 -3.46 2.45
CA LEU A 59 -5.11 -2.21 1.73
C LEU A 59 -5.75 -0.99 2.40
N GLY A 60 -6.98 -1.14 2.90
CA GLY A 60 -7.68 -0.10 3.67
C GLY A 60 -6.95 0.31 4.96
N LEU A 61 -6.19 -0.61 5.55
CA LEU A 61 -5.41 -0.37 6.78
C LEU A 61 -4.13 0.46 6.53
N LEU A 62 -3.54 0.36 5.34
CA LEU A 62 -2.24 0.98 5.04
C LEU A 62 -2.25 2.48 5.30
N GLN A 63 -1.13 3.00 5.80
CA GLN A 63 -0.95 4.42 6.07
C GLN A 63 -0.05 5.04 5.00
N PRO A 64 -0.50 6.09 4.31
CA PRO A 64 0.35 6.78 3.34
C PRO A 64 1.42 7.62 4.07
N ARG A 65 2.66 7.55 3.60
CA ARG A 65 3.76 8.44 3.98
C ARG A 65 3.69 9.79 3.26
N GLU A 66 4.54 10.73 3.65
CA GLU A 66 4.69 11.99 2.92
C GLU A 66 5.23 11.69 1.51
N PRO A 67 4.58 12.22 0.45
CA PRO A 67 5.08 12.06 -0.91
C PRO A 67 6.49 12.63 -1.06
N TRP A 68 7.32 11.96 -1.84
CA TRP A 68 8.68 12.38 -2.15
C TRP A 68 8.91 12.37 -3.65
N GLU A 69 9.87 13.17 -4.11
CA GLU A 69 10.21 13.30 -5.54
C GLU A 69 11.52 12.58 -5.82
N ASP A 70 11.59 11.85 -6.92
CA ASP A 70 12.81 11.21 -7.41
C ASP A 70 12.83 11.20 -8.93
N GLU A 71 13.96 11.55 -9.53
CA GLU A 71 14.16 11.60 -10.99
C GLU A 71 13.04 12.26 -11.85
N GLY A 72 12.18 13.09 -11.25
CA GLY A 72 11.06 13.76 -11.92
C GLY A 72 9.70 13.08 -11.76
N SER A 73 9.61 11.98 -11.01
CA SER A 73 8.37 11.34 -10.55
C SER A 73 8.11 11.64 -9.07
N VAL A 74 6.85 11.52 -8.68
CA VAL A 74 6.42 11.58 -7.28
C VAL A 74 6.09 10.17 -6.80
N HIS A 75 6.68 9.79 -5.68
CA HIS A 75 6.45 8.51 -5.02
C HIS A 75 5.57 8.69 -3.79
N VAL A 76 4.63 7.77 -3.62
CA VAL A 76 3.79 7.69 -2.43
C VAL A 76 3.87 6.29 -1.85
N ASP A 77 4.53 6.18 -0.70
CA ASP A 77 4.69 4.91 -0.01
C ASP A 77 3.54 4.65 0.96
N PHE A 78 3.14 3.39 1.05
CA PHE A 78 2.12 2.89 1.96
C PHE A 78 2.69 1.80 2.85
N GLU A 79 2.59 2.01 4.16
CA GLU A 79 3.11 1.08 5.17
C GLU A 79 2.01 0.52 6.07
N LEU A 80 2.29 -0.61 6.71
CA LEU A 80 1.45 -1.13 7.77
C LEU A 80 1.66 -0.32 9.07
N PRO A 81 0.59 0.00 9.81
CA PRO A 81 0.70 0.75 11.04
C PRO A 81 1.47 0.00 12.13
N GLY A 82 2.31 0.73 12.87
CA GLY A 82 2.99 0.19 14.05
C GLY A 82 4.31 -0.52 13.75
N ASP A 83 4.97 -0.19 12.64
CA ASP A 83 6.32 -0.62 12.31
C ASP A 83 6.50 -2.15 12.32
N VAL A 84 5.44 -2.88 11.94
CA VAL A 84 5.41 -4.35 11.95
C VAL A 84 6.13 -4.97 10.75
N SER A 85 6.44 -4.15 9.75
CA SER A 85 7.17 -4.54 8.54
C SER A 85 7.99 -3.36 8.03
N GLN A 86 9.13 -3.67 7.41
CA GLN A 86 9.93 -2.68 6.66
C GLN A 86 9.43 -2.51 5.22
N TYR A 87 8.62 -3.45 4.73
CA TYR A 87 8.11 -3.39 3.38
C TYR A 87 7.03 -2.33 3.22
N VAL A 88 7.07 -1.64 2.09
CA VAL A 88 6.07 -0.64 1.69
C VAL A 88 5.57 -0.94 0.29
N LEU A 89 4.35 -0.51 -0.01
CA LEU A 89 3.89 -0.37 -1.40
C LEU A 89 4.19 1.05 -1.84
N SER A 90 5.10 1.21 -2.80
CA SER A 90 5.39 2.50 -3.43
C SER A 90 4.59 2.65 -4.71
N VAL A 91 3.88 3.77 -4.84
CA VAL A 91 3.19 4.16 -6.07
C VAL A 91 3.94 5.32 -6.70
N GLU A 92 4.40 5.10 -7.93
CA GLU A 92 5.06 6.12 -8.74
C GLU A 92 4.03 6.88 -9.57
N LEU A 93 4.11 8.21 -9.51
CA LEU A 93 3.26 9.13 -10.24
C LEU A 93 4.11 10.04 -11.12
N ASP A 94 3.64 10.36 -12.33
CA ASP A 94 4.29 11.36 -13.18
C ASP A 94 3.96 12.82 -12.76
N GLU A 95 4.46 13.79 -13.52
CA GLU A 95 4.24 15.23 -13.29
C GLU A 95 2.75 15.65 -13.39
N ASP A 96 1.94 14.93 -14.16
CA ASP A 96 0.49 15.11 -14.27
C ASP A 96 -0.28 14.36 -13.14
N GLY A 97 0.45 13.51 -12.43
CA GLY A 97 0.03 12.62 -11.37
C GLY A 97 -0.80 11.44 -11.88
N GLU A 98 -0.52 10.97 -13.09
CA GLU A 98 -0.90 9.64 -13.58
C GLU A 98 0.03 8.58 -12.98
N VAL A 99 -0.49 7.36 -12.82
CA VAL A 99 0.26 6.26 -12.19
C VAL A 99 1.18 5.64 -13.22
N LEU A 100 2.49 5.68 -12.94
CA LEU A 100 3.52 5.04 -13.77
C LEU A 100 3.75 3.58 -13.38
N GLY A 101 3.66 3.27 -12.08
CA GLY A 101 3.86 1.92 -11.59
C GLY A 101 3.57 1.77 -10.10
N VAL A 102 3.48 0.51 -9.66
CA VAL A 102 3.36 0.13 -8.26
C VAL A 102 4.34 -1.01 -7.98
N SER A 103 5.12 -0.85 -6.92
CA SER A 103 6.15 -1.81 -6.52
C SER A 103 6.12 -2.04 -5.01
N MET A 104 6.47 -3.25 -4.61
CA MET A 104 6.78 -3.57 -3.21
C MET A 104 8.27 -3.29 -2.96
N GLU A 105 8.56 -2.40 -2.01
CA GLU A 105 9.93 -1.96 -1.67
C GLU A 105 10.26 -2.29 -0.21
N SER A 106 11.55 -2.35 0.15
CA SER A 106 12.06 -2.72 1.48
C SER A 106 13.08 -1.73 2.05
#